data_AF-A0A7W3EML8-F1
#
_entry.id   AF-A0A7W3EML8-F1
#
_cell.length_a   1.000
_cell.length_b   1.000
_cell.length_c   1.000
_cell.angle_alpha   90.00
_cell.angle_beta   90.00
_cell.angle_gamma   90.00
#
_symmetry.space_group_name_H-M   'P 1'
#
loop_
_entity.id
_entity.type
_entity.pdbx_description
1 polymer ?
#
loop_
_entity_poly.entity_id
_entity_poly.type
_entity_poly.pdbx_seq_one_letter_code
_entity_poly.pdbx_strand_id
1 'polypeptide(L)'
;MKRNLLSSAIVVAIMALGLSGCDDKKAETENPPPAKSQPAAPAPDAKSDAVPAVKVEAKVEMPAQPVVDVEAVYSEKMNVYIKCFNDLQIPVQRSLARYADWLKDFKQGPTGKESIVYGIYGIQELNIAGCEKGMKRVAALTPALEPIDGIATNYITAAVALGNTINEMDKYYTQENYKDDAFVKGKALHQTLLKNIETFQPVAESYREAIEESNDRRQLAQLKNIEQREGKTFNYYSLAVMISAKQINRTISQDKFDTDTVMKKVADLETLVSQAKEADKGGMEFSFINSAGEFQLAAKKYVRRVRDNVPYSDSDKDLLQDPASGWMVEDSYPAALNQYNELVSDYNNLR
;
A
#
# COMPACT_ATOMS: atom_id res chain seq x y z
N MET A 1 -27.74 -1.64 -27.42
CA MET A 1 -28.35 -1.51 -26.08
C MET A 1 -27.47 -0.58 -25.26
N LYS A 2 -28.03 0.53 -24.75
CA LYS A 2 -27.30 1.42 -23.84
C LYS A 2 -26.94 0.60 -22.59
N ARG A 3 -25.67 0.21 -22.45
CA ARG A 3 -25.16 -0.39 -21.20
C ARG A 3 -25.22 0.71 -20.14
N ASN A 4 -26.04 0.53 -19.11
CA ASN A 4 -26.13 1.46 -17.99
C ASN A 4 -24.77 1.52 -17.29
N LEU A 5 -23.99 2.57 -17.56
CA LEU A 5 -22.72 2.88 -16.90
C LEU A 5 -22.85 2.98 -15.36
N LEU A 6 -24.08 3.17 -14.86
CA LEU A 6 -24.41 3.18 -13.43
C LEU A 6 -24.20 1.83 -12.72
N SER A 7 -24.30 0.69 -13.43
CA SER A 7 -24.06 -0.63 -12.81
C SER A 7 -22.56 -0.92 -12.62
N SER A 8 -21.69 -0.30 -13.42
CA SER A 8 -20.24 -0.37 -13.24
C SER A 8 -19.73 0.61 -12.18
N ALA A 9 -20.40 1.75 -11.97
CA ALA A 9 -19.94 2.79 -11.05
C ALA A 9 -19.84 2.35 -9.57
N ILE A 10 -20.67 1.39 -9.12
CA ILE A 10 -20.64 0.89 -7.73
C ILE A 10 -19.45 -0.06 -7.50
N VAL A 11 -19.00 -0.78 -8.52
CA VAL A 11 -17.81 -1.66 -8.44
C VAL A 11 -16.50 -0.86 -8.64
N VAL A 12 -16.60 0.27 -9.34
CA VAL A 12 -15.48 1.13 -9.74
C VAL A 12 -15.03 2.12 -8.63
N ALA A 13 -15.77 2.29 -7.54
CA ALA A 13 -15.36 3.21 -6.47
C ALA A 13 -14.16 2.72 -5.63
N ILE A 14 -13.67 1.49 -5.83
CA ILE A 14 -12.49 0.94 -5.12
C ILE A 14 -11.21 1.08 -5.98
N MET A 15 -11.18 2.03 -6.91
CA MET A 15 -10.07 2.17 -7.85
C MET A 15 -8.86 2.91 -7.27
N ALA A 16 -7.73 2.20 -7.36
CA ALA A 16 -6.41 2.72 -7.73
C ALA A 16 -5.62 3.48 -6.67
N LEU A 17 -5.07 2.75 -5.69
CA LEU A 17 -3.68 2.92 -5.29
C LEU A 17 -3.10 1.54 -4.97
N GLY A 18 -2.25 1.01 -5.86
CA GLY A 18 -1.32 -0.04 -5.46
C GLY A 18 -0.40 0.57 -4.41
N LEU A 19 -0.38 -0.03 -3.22
CA LEU A 19 0.53 0.40 -2.17
C LEU A 19 1.93 -0.07 -2.58
N SER A 20 2.70 0.82 -3.22
CA SER A 20 4.15 0.64 -3.31
C SER A 20 4.69 0.76 -1.88
N GLY A 21 5.03 -0.38 -1.29
CA GLY A 21 5.97 -0.37 -0.18
C GLY A 21 7.24 0.28 -0.69
N CYS A 22 7.65 1.40 -0.11
CA CYS A 22 9.04 1.84 -0.21
C CYS A 22 9.85 0.75 0.49
N ASP A 23 10.32 -0.23 -0.27
CA ASP A 23 11.10 -1.36 0.22
C ASP A 23 12.57 -0.97 0.04
N ASP A 24 13.26 -0.65 1.15
CA ASP A 24 14.69 -0.30 1.20
C ASP A 24 15.61 -1.53 1.03
N LYS A 25 15.13 -2.61 0.41
CA LYS A 25 15.94 -3.80 0.13
C LYS A 25 16.67 -3.66 -1.20
N LYS A 26 17.84 -3.01 -1.12
CA LYS A 26 18.91 -3.16 -2.10
C LYS A 26 19.35 -4.63 -2.08
N ALA A 27 19.18 -5.32 -3.20
CA ALA A 27 19.65 -6.68 -3.38
C ALA A 27 21.18 -6.73 -3.21
N GLU A 28 21.65 -7.29 -2.10
CA GLU A 28 23.02 -7.78 -2.01
C GLU A 28 23.15 -8.94 -3.00
N THR A 29 23.87 -8.69 -4.08
CA THR A 29 24.37 -9.71 -4.99
C THR A 29 25.28 -10.67 -4.21
N GLU A 30 24.80 -11.88 -3.94
CA GLU A 30 25.62 -13.01 -3.50
C GLU A 30 26.62 -13.36 -4.62
N ASN A 31 27.89 -13.00 -4.41
CA ASN A 31 29.00 -13.69 -5.06
C ASN A 31 29.48 -14.80 -4.11
N PRO A 32 29.50 -16.08 -4.54
CA PRO A 32 29.96 -17.17 -3.70
C PRO A 32 31.49 -17.14 -3.54
N PRO A 33 32.04 -17.44 -2.35
CA PRO A 33 33.48 -17.53 -2.16
C PRO A 33 34.04 -18.82 -2.78
N PRO A 34 35.26 -18.80 -3.35
CA PRO A 34 35.85 -19.97 -3.98
C PRO A 34 36.33 -20.99 -2.95
N ALA A 35 36.06 -22.26 -3.25
CA ALA A 35 36.51 -23.43 -2.51
C ALA A 35 38.05 -23.55 -2.47
N LYS A 36 38.63 -23.70 -1.27
CA LYS A 36 39.94 -24.36 -1.07
C LYS A 36 39.97 -25.14 0.24
N SER A 37 39.98 -26.46 0.07
CA SER A 37 40.88 -27.46 0.67
C SER A 37 41.13 -27.48 2.18
N GLN A 38 40.61 -28.54 2.81
CA GLN A 38 41.17 -29.23 3.98
C GLN A 38 42.68 -29.50 3.86
N PRO A 39 43.45 -29.62 4.97
CA PRO A 39 43.51 -30.92 5.66
C PRO A 39 43.72 -30.94 7.19
N ALA A 40 43.18 -32.01 7.78
CA ALA A 40 43.68 -32.89 8.86
C ALA A 40 44.10 -32.35 10.26
N ALA A 41 43.60 -33.07 11.27
CA ALA A 41 44.03 -33.06 12.67
C ALA A 41 45.49 -33.55 12.85
N PRO A 42 46.12 -33.30 14.02
CA PRO A 42 45.95 -34.22 15.16
C PRO A 42 45.99 -33.56 16.57
N ALA A 43 45.44 -34.26 17.57
CA ALA A 43 45.79 -34.12 18.99
C ALA A 43 46.99 -35.05 19.30
N PRO A 44 47.78 -34.87 20.39
CA PRO A 44 47.35 -35.32 21.72
C PRO A 44 47.89 -34.58 22.97
N ASP A 45 47.14 -34.74 24.07
CA ASP A 45 47.50 -34.97 25.48
C ASP A 45 48.42 -34.06 26.35
N ALA A 46 47.83 -33.72 27.51
CA ALA A 46 48.32 -33.91 28.89
C ALA A 46 48.93 -32.75 29.73
N LYS A 47 48.18 -32.50 30.82
CA LYS A 47 48.56 -32.28 32.24
C LYS A 47 48.75 -30.86 32.80
N SER A 48 48.20 -30.80 34.02
CA SER A 48 47.99 -29.73 35.00
C SER A 48 49.27 -29.23 35.65
N ASP A 49 49.32 -27.93 36.01
CA ASP A 49 49.86 -27.46 37.28
C ASP A 49 49.37 -26.05 37.65
N ALA A 50 49.49 -25.74 38.95
CA ALA A 50 48.59 -24.97 39.80
C ALA A 50 48.63 -23.42 39.74
N VAL A 51 47.57 -22.83 40.34
CA VAL A 51 47.24 -21.41 40.54
C VAL A 51 48.23 -20.67 41.48
N PRO A 52 48.25 -19.31 41.53
CA PRO A 52 47.36 -18.65 42.49
C PRO A 52 46.64 -17.37 42.01
N ALA A 53 45.45 -17.25 42.62
CA ALA A 53 44.41 -16.23 42.61
C ALA A 53 44.81 -14.76 42.34
N VAL A 54 44.09 -14.16 41.39
CA VAL A 54 43.68 -12.75 41.46
C VAL A 54 42.15 -12.72 41.52
N LYS A 55 41.61 -12.19 42.62
CA LYS A 55 40.18 -11.84 42.75
C LYS A 55 39.85 -10.80 41.68
N VAL A 56 39.06 -11.19 40.68
CA VAL A 56 38.28 -10.25 39.88
C VAL A 56 36.84 -10.44 40.31
N GLU A 57 36.27 -9.42 40.95
CA GLU A 57 34.85 -9.39 41.26
C GLU A 57 34.07 -9.46 39.95
N ALA A 58 33.48 -10.61 39.69
CA ALA A 58 32.58 -10.82 38.57
C ALA A 58 31.33 -9.97 38.81
N LYS A 59 31.25 -8.84 38.09
CA LYS A 59 29.98 -8.19 37.80
C LYS A 59 29.13 -9.23 37.06
N VAL A 60 28.12 -9.76 37.73
CA VAL A 60 27.13 -10.65 37.12
C VAL A 60 26.41 -9.84 36.06
N GLU A 61 26.89 -9.97 34.82
CA GLU A 61 26.18 -9.50 33.64
C GLU A 61 24.99 -10.44 33.47
N MET A 62 23.81 -9.96 33.87
CA MET A 62 22.54 -10.60 33.53
C MET A 62 22.54 -10.88 32.03
N PRO A 63 22.12 -12.08 31.58
CA PRO A 63 22.05 -12.37 30.16
C PRO A 63 21.14 -11.31 29.51
N ALA A 64 21.73 -10.54 28.59
CA ALA A 64 20.97 -9.64 27.75
C ALA A 64 19.88 -10.48 27.07
N GLN A 65 18.62 -10.15 27.36
CA GLN A 65 17.51 -10.66 26.58
C GLN A 65 17.82 -10.38 25.10
N PRO A 66 17.51 -11.30 24.18
CA PRO A 66 17.69 -11.02 22.77
C PRO A 66 16.96 -9.71 22.48
N VAL A 67 17.71 -8.69 22.06
CA VAL A 67 17.12 -7.43 21.62
C VAL A 67 16.31 -7.81 20.40
N VAL A 68 14.99 -7.91 20.58
CA VAL A 68 14.08 -8.09 19.45
C VAL A 68 14.35 -6.91 18.53
N ASP A 69 14.79 -7.20 17.32
CA ASP A 69 14.93 -6.17 16.30
C ASP A 69 13.53 -5.69 15.93
N VAL A 70 13.11 -4.61 16.59
CA VAL A 70 11.79 -4.00 16.45
C VAL A 70 11.53 -3.62 15.00
N GLU A 71 12.56 -3.21 14.26
CA GLU A 71 12.44 -2.84 12.85
C GLU A 71 12.27 -4.08 11.97
N ALA A 72 12.96 -5.18 12.28
CA ALA A 72 12.76 -6.45 11.58
C ALA A 72 11.34 -7.00 11.78
N VAL A 73 10.81 -6.94 13.02
CA VAL A 73 9.43 -7.37 13.30
C VAL A 73 8.42 -6.48 12.59
N TYR A 74 8.62 -5.16 12.63
CA TYR A 74 7.79 -4.20 11.89
C TYR A 74 7.78 -4.52 10.38
N SER A 75 8.97 -4.68 9.79
CA SER A 75 9.13 -4.98 8.36
C SER A 75 8.46 -6.30 7.99
N GLU A 76 8.61 -7.33 8.82
CA GLU A 76 7.97 -8.62 8.60
C GLU A 76 6.43 -8.51 8.62
N LYS A 77 5.86 -7.82 9.60
CA LYS A 77 4.42 -7.56 9.69
C LYS A 77 3.92 -6.84 8.44
N MET A 78 4.52 -5.70 8.12
CA MET A 78 4.08 -4.86 7.01
C MET A 78 4.21 -5.57 5.65
N ASN A 79 5.27 -6.35 5.43
CA ASN A 79 5.45 -7.11 4.20
C ASN A 79 4.35 -8.14 3.99
N VAL A 80 3.97 -8.87 5.05
CA VAL A 80 2.85 -9.83 4.97
C VAL A 80 1.53 -9.10 4.77
N TYR A 81 1.31 -7.99 5.47
CA TYR A 81 0.09 -7.19 5.34
C TYR A 81 -0.11 -6.64 3.93
N ILE A 82 0.91 -5.99 3.36
CA ILE A 82 0.88 -5.45 1.99
C ILE A 82 0.72 -6.56 0.96
N LYS A 83 1.49 -7.65 1.09
CA LYS A 83 1.38 -8.80 0.18
C LYS A 83 -0.04 -9.35 0.14
N CYS A 84 -0.64 -9.56 1.30
CA CYS A 84 -1.99 -10.13 1.38
C CYS A 84 -3.09 -9.18 0.93
N PHE A 85 -2.91 -7.87 1.13
CA PHE A 85 -3.79 -6.90 0.49
C PHE A 85 -3.75 -7.05 -1.04
N ASN A 86 -2.56 -7.08 -1.64
CA ASN A 86 -2.40 -7.20 -3.09
C ASN A 86 -2.92 -8.54 -3.65
N ASP A 87 -2.64 -9.65 -2.96
CA ASP A 87 -3.02 -11.00 -3.37
C ASP A 87 -4.53 -11.28 -3.31
N LEU A 88 -5.28 -10.50 -2.52
CA LEU A 88 -6.72 -10.70 -2.32
C LEU A 88 -7.57 -9.58 -2.94
N GLN A 89 -7.15 -8.32 -2.80
CA GLN A 89 -7.94 -7.16 -3.23
C GLN A 89 -8.19 -7.17 -4.74
N ILE A 90 -7.15 -7.31 -5.56
CA ILE A 90 -7.27 -7.26 -7.02
C ILE A 90 -8.09 -8.45 -7.55
N PRO A 91 -7.84 -9.71 -7.12
CA PRO A 91 -8.68 -10.84 -7.53
C PRO A 91 -10.14 -10.70 -7.16
N VAL A 92 -10.46 -10.22 -5.95
CA VAL A 92 -11.86 -9.94 -5.54
C VAL A 92 -12.50 -8.94 -6.49
N GLN A 93 -11.83 -7.82 -6.79
CA GLN A 93 -12.37 -6.81 -7.71
C GLN A 93 -12.64 -7.37 -9.10
N ARG A 94 -11.69 -8.09 -9.68
CA ARG A 94 -11.84 -8.71 -11.01
C ARG A 94 -12.98 -9.72 -11.04
N SER A 95 -13.12 -10.49 -9.97
CA SER A 95 -14.20 -11.46 -9.79
C SER A 95 -15.58 -10.78 -9.78
N LEU A 96 -15.75 -9.75 -8.95
CA LEU A 96 -17.00 -8.99 -8.86
C LEU A 96 -17.35 -8.27 -10.17
N ALA A 97 -16.35 -7.70 -10.86
CA ALA A 97 -16.56 -7.06 -12.17
C ALA A 97 -17.05 -8.06 -13.22
N ARG A 98 -16.41 -9.23 -13.31
CA ARG A 98 -16.83 -10.32 -14.21
C ARG A 98 -18.26 -10.77 -13.94
N TYR A 99 -18.64 -10.88 -12.67
CA TYR A 99 -19.99 -11.24 -12.28
C TYR A 99 -21.00 -10.16 -12.64
N ALA A 100 -20.67 -8.89 -12.43
CA ALA A 100 -21.53 -7.77 -12.79
C ALA A 100 -21.77 -7.64 -14.31
N ASP A 101 -20.80 -8.03 -15.15
CA ASP A 101 -20.83 -7.82 -16.61
C ASP A 101 -22.04 -8.43 -17.35
N TRP A 102 -22.65 -9.48 -16.78
CA TRP A 102 -23.80 -10.16 -17.39
C TRP A 102 -25.10 -9.99 -16.60
N LEU A 103 -25.06 -9.31 -15.46
CA LEU A 103 -26.24 -9.00 -14.67
C LEU A 103 -26.89 -7.71 -15.15
N LYS A 104 -28.23 -7.71 -15.25
CA LYS A 104 -28.99 -6.49 -15.57
C LYS A 104 -28.88 -5.47 -14.44
N ASP A 105 -28.96 -5.94 -13.20
CA ASP A 105 -28.86 -5.14 -11.98
C ASP A 105 -28.09 -5.96 -10.95
N PHE A 106 -26.89 -5.50 -10.59
CA PHE A 106 -26.04 -6.17 -9.62
C PHE A 106 -26.69 -6.28 -8.24
N LYS A 107 -27.51 -5.30 -7.83
CA LYS A 107 -28.18 -5.36 -6.52
C LYS A 107 -29.25 -6.45 -6.47
N GLN A 108 -29.90 -6.73 -7.59
CA GLN A 108 -30.97 -7.73 -7.66
C GLN A 108 -30.43 -9.14 -7.95
N GLY A 109 -29.28 -9.24 -8.63
CA GLY A 109 -28.67 -10.52 -8.99
C GLY A 109 -29.33 -11.18 -10.21
N PRO A 110 -29.10 -12.49 -10.40
CA PRO A 110 -29.59 -13.20 -11.57
C PRO A 110 -31.11 -13.41 -11.53
N THR A 111 -31.77 -13.18 -12.66
CA THR A 111 -33.21 -13.31 -12.83
C THR A 111 -33.63 -14.72 -13.28
N GLY A 112 -32.73 -15.43 -13.96
CA GLY A 112 -32.99 -16.68 -14.68
C GLY A 112 -33.44 -16.48 -16.12
N LYS A 113 -33.37 -15.25 -16.63
CA LYS A 113 -33.74 -14.87 -18.00
C LYS A 113 -32.54 -14.34 -18.81
N GLU A 114 -31.34 -14.49 -18.27
CA GLU A 114 -30.10 -14.03 -18.88
C GLU A 114 -29.82 -14.83 -20.16
N SER A 115 -29.56 -14.12 -21.26
CA SER A 115 -29.21 -14.76 -22.54
C SER A 115 -27.79 -15.30 -22.57
N ILE A 116 -26.91 -14.76 -21.71
CA ILE A 116 -25.51 -15.15 -21.58
C ILE A 116 -25.16 -15.15 -20.09
N VAL A 117 -24.54 -16.24 -19.63
CA VAL A 117 -24.10 -16.40 -18.24
C VAL A 117 -22.59 -16.57 -18.25
N TYR A 118 -21.87 -15.52 -17.84
CA TYR A 118 -20.41 -15.56 -17.80
C TYR A 118 -19.84 -16.15 -16.50
N GLY A 119 -20.67 -16.28 -15.47
CA GLY A 119 -20.25 -16.70 -14.14
C GLY A 119 -19.45 -15.62 -13.41
N ILE A 120 -18.55 -16.07 -12.55
CA ILE A 120 -17.68 -15.27 -11.71
C ILE A 120 -16.28 -15.90 -11.76
N TYR A 121 -15.21 -15.13 -11.51
CA TYR A 121 -13.87 -15.73 -11.40
C TYR A 121 -13.60 -16.19 -9.97
N GLY A 122 -13.20 -17.44 -9.80
CA GLY A 122 -12.66 -17.93 -8.54
C GLY A 122 -11.40 -17.20 -8.10
N ILE A 123 -11.14 -17.23 -6.80
CA ILE A 123 -9.92 -16.75 -6.14
C ILE A 123 -9.10 -17.97 -5.73
N GLN A 124 -7.80 -17.92 -5.99
CA GLN A 124 -6.91 -19.04 -5.66
C GLN A 124 -6.97 -19.37 -4.16
N GLU A 125 -7.35 -20.61 -3.83
CA GLU A 125 -7.47 -21.09 -2.45
C GLU A 125 -6.15 -20.96 -1.68
N LEU A 126 -5.02 -21.13 -2.38
CA LEU A 126 -3.68 -20.94 -1.80
C LEU A 126 -3.44 -19.50 -1.33
N ASN A 127 -3.99 -18.48 -2.01
CA ASN A 127 -3.87 -17.09 -1.57
C ASN A 127 -4.72 -16.84 -0.34
N ILE A 128 -5.96 -17.33 -0.31
CA ILE A 128 -6.86 -17.20 0.85
C ILE A 128 -6.24 -17.86 2.09
N ALA A 129 -5.88 -19.15 1.99
CA ALA A 129 -5.32 -19.90 3.11
C ALA A 129 -3.93 -19.39 3.51
N GLY A 130 -3.10 -19.03 2.53
CA GLY A 130 -1.78 -18.46 2.76
C GLY A 130 -1.84 -17.14 3.50
N CYS A 131 -2.76 -16.25 3.12
CA CYS A 131 -2.94 -14.96 3.78
C CYS A 131 -3.59 -15.07 5.14
N GLU A 132 -4.58 -15.95 5.31
CA GLU A 132 -5.16 -16.22 6.63
C GLU A 132 -4.09 -16.68 7.62
N LYS A 133 -3.28 -17.66 7.24
CA LYS A 133 -2.20 -18.16 8.09
C LYS A 133 -1.12 -17.10 8.32
N GLY A 134 -0.70 -16.41 7.25
CA GLY A 134 0.36 -15.41 7.30
C GLY A 134 0.01 -14.23 8.19
N MET A 135 -1.16 -13.63 8.00
CA MET A 135 -1.61 -12.46 8.74
C MET A 135 -1.83 -12.78 10.22
N LYS A 136 -2.45 -13.93 10.55
CA LYS A 136 -2.59 -14.39 11.95
C LYS A 136 -1.24 -14.60 12.63
N ARG A 137 -0.27 -15.16 11.91
CA ARG A 137 1.09 -15.38 12.43
C ARG A 137 1.79 -14.06 12.75
N VAL A 138 1.81 -13.12 11.79
CA VAL A 138 2.53 -11.85 12.01
C VAL A 138 1.84 -10.97 13.03
N ALA A 139 0.51 -10.97 13.12
CA ALA A 139 -0.23 -10.23 14.16
C ALA A 139 0.13 -10.70 15.59
N ALA A 140 0.56 -11.95 15.75
CA ALA A 140 0.99 -12.49 17.04
C ALA A 140 2.46 -12.16 17.40
N LEU A 141 3.23 -11.54 16.50
CA LEU A 141 4.62 -11.17 16.78
C LEU A 141 4.68 -9.98 17.75
N THR A 142 5.71 -9.97 18.60
CA THR A 142 6.01 -8.89 19.54
C THR A 142 7.17 -8.02 19.03
N PRO A 143 7.10 -6.68 19.11
CA PRO A 143 6.01 -5.90 19.70
C PRO A 143 4.75 -5.84 18.82
N ALA A 144 3.60 -5.62 19.43
CA ALA A 144 2.35 -5.36 18.73
C ALA A 144 2.47 -4.06 17.91
N LEU A 145 1.88 -4.06 16.71
CA LEU A 145 1.80 -2.90 15.83
C LEU A 145 0.33 -2.48 15.73
N GLU A 146 -0.15 -1.83 16.79
CA GLU A 146 -1.53 -1.34 16.83
C GLU A 146 -1.65 0.06 16.18
N PRO A 147 -2.79 0.37 15.54
CA PRO A 147 -4.01 -0.44 15.45
C PRO A 147 -4.02 -1.46 14.28
N ILE A 148 -2.96 -1.53 13.46
CA ILE A 148 -3.00 -2.29 12.20
C ILE A 148 -3.07 -3.81 12.44
N ASP A 149 -2.49 -4.36 13.50
CA ASP A 149 -2.60 -5.79 13.82
C ASP A 149 -4.08 -6.23 13.98
N GLY A 150 -4.88 -5.44 14.71
CA GLY A 150 -6.31 -5.67 14.85
C GLY A 150 -7.09 -5.48 13.54
N ILE A 151 -6.79 -4.40 12.80
CA ILE A 151 -7.45 -4.09 11.52
C ILE A 151 -7.16 -5.17 10.47
N ALA A 152 -5.90 -5.62 10.38
CA ALA A 152 -5.47 -6.71 9.52
C ALA A 152 -6.22 -8.02 9.81
N THR A 153 -6.42 -8.34 11.10
CA THR A 153 -7.17 -9.52 11.53
C THR A 153 -8.65 -9.44 11.12
N ASN A 154 -9.26 -8.26 11.22
CA ASN A 154 -10.64 -8.03 10.75
C ASN A 154 -10.74 -8.15 9.22
N TYR A 155 -9.79 -7.55 8.49
CA TYR A 155 -9.72 -7.63 7.03
C TYR A 155 -9.66 -9.09 6.57
N ILE A 156 -8.71 -9.88 7.07
CA ILE A 156 -8.51 -11.24 6.57
C ILE A 156 -9.69 -12.15 6.89
N THR A 157 -10.37 -11.94 8.03
CA THR A 157 -11.59 -12.66 8.38
C THR A 157 -12.70 -12.40 7.36
N ALA A 158 -12.94 -11.14 7.00
CA ALA A 158 -13.94 -10.78 5.99
C ALA A 158 -13.54 -11.23 4.58
N ALA A 159 -12.25 -11.11 4.23
CA ALA A 159 -11.71 -11.52 2.94
C ALA A 159 -11.87 -13.03 2.71
N VAL A 160 -11.61 -13.87 3.72
CA VAL A 160 -11.81 -15.32 3.67
C VAL A 160 -13.30 -15.65 3.46
N ALA A 161 -14.21 -15.01 4.19
CA ALA A 161 -15.65 -15.24 4.04
C ALA A 161 -16.16 -14.88 2.63
N LEU A 162 -15.75 -13.72 2.12
CA LEU A 162 -16.08 -13.28 0.77
C LEU A 162 -15.46 -14.21 -0.30
N GLY A 163 -14.17 -14.53 -0.16
CA GLY A 163 -13.45 -15.39 -1.10
C GLY A 163 -14.03 -16.80 -1.21
N ASN A 164 -14.44 -17.39 -0.07
CA ASN A 164 -15.12 -18.68 -0.06
C ASN A 164 -16.48 -18.64 -0.79
N THR A 165 -17.23 -17.55 -0.63
CA THR A 165 -18.50 -17.36 -1.35
C THR A 165 -18.28 -17.23 -2.86
N ILE A 166 -17.26 -16.45 -3.25
CA ILE A 166 -16.85 -16.31 -4.66
C ILE A 166 -16.48 -17.66 -5.25
N ASN A 167 -15.71 -18.49 -4.54
CA ASN A 167 -15.30 -19.81 -5.02
C ASN A 167 -16.47 -20.79 -5.11
N GLU A 168 -17.44 -20.72 -4.20
CA GLU A 168 -18.66 -21.52 -4.32
C GLU A 168 -19.48 -21.11 -5.54
N MET A 169 -19.58 -19.80 -5.81
CA MET A 169 -20.25 -19.28 -7.00
C MET A 169 -19.51 -19.67 -8.28
N ASP A 170 -18.18 -19.56 -8.32
CA ASP A 170 -17.34 -19.96 -9.44
C ASP A 170 -17.59 -21.42 -9.81
N LYS A 171 -17.57 -22.31 -8.82
CA LYS A 171 -17.91 -23.73 -9.00
C LYS A 171 -19.32 -23.93 -9.53
N TYR A 172 -20.30 -23.24 -8.96
CA TYR A 172 -21.71 -23.35 -9.37
C TYR A 172 -21.95 -22.94 -10.83
N TYR A 173 -21.37 -21.81 -11.27
CA TYR A 173 -21.52 -21.34 -12.64
C TYR A 173 -20.68 -22.15 -13.63
N THR A 174 -19.47 -22.56 -13.24
CA THR A 174 -18.59 -23.40 -14.09
C THR A 174 -19.18 -24.78 -14.35
N GLN A 175 -19.85 -25.37 -13.35
CA GLN A 175 -20.55 -26.65 -13.52
C GLN A 175 -21.90 -26.52 -14.24
N GLU A 176 -22.30 -25.29 -14.59
CA GLU A 176 -23.59 -24.98 -15.20
C GLU A 176 -24.82 -25.40 -14.39
N ASN A 177 -24.69 -25.64 -13.08
CA ASN A 177 -25.76 -26.09 -12.19
C ASN A 177 -26.98 -25.13 -12.17
N TYR A 178 -26.80 -23.89 -12.62
CA TYR A 178 -27.88 -22.92 -12.80
C TYR A 178 -28.92 -23.33 -13.86
N LYS A 179 -28.53 -24.21 -14.79
CA LYS A 179 -29.44 -24.80 -15.78
C LYS A 179 -30.31 -25.88 -15.16
N ASP A 180 -29.80 -26.58 -14.15
CA ASP A 180 -30.49 -27.69 -13.49
C ASP A 180 -31.51 -27.20 -12.46
N ASP A 181 -31.19 -26.11 -11.75
CA ASP A 181 -32.00 -25.59 -10.66
C ASP A 181 -32.75 -24.30 -10.99
N ALA A 182 -32.72 -23.86 -12.26
CA ALA A 182 -33.31 -22.62 -12.72
C ALA A 182 -32.89 -21.38 -11.87
N PHE A 183 -31.61 -21.30 -11.53
CA PHE A 183 -30.98 -20.25 -10.72
C PHE A 183 -31.40 -20.20 -9.25
N VAL A 184 -32.04 -21.23 -8.70
CA VAL A 184 -32.43 -21.25 -7.29
C VAL A 184 -31.21 -21.04 -6.38
N LYS A 185 -30.15 -21.83 -6.55
CA LYS A 185 -28.92 -21.66 -5.76
C LYS A 185 -28.18 -20.38 -6.14
N GLY A 186 -28.14 -20.01 -7.42
CA GLY A 186 -27.50 -18.78 -7.88
C GLY A 186 -28.07 -17.52 -7.21
N LYS A 187 -29.39 -17.45 -7.05
CA LYS A 187 -30.07 -16.36 -6.32
C LYS A 187 -29.74 -16.36 -4.83
N ALA A 188 -29.68 -17.53 -4.20
CA ALA A 188 -29.30 -17.64 -2.80
C ALA A 188 -27.84 -17.22 -2.57
N LEU A 189 -26.92 -17.70 -3.42
CA LEU A 189 -25.51 -17.31 -3.38
C LEU A 189 -25.31 -15.80 -3.61
N HIS A 190 -26.10 -15.20 -4.49
CA HIS A 190 -26.07 -13.74 -4.70
C HIS A 190 -26.38 -12.95 -3.43
N GLN A 191 -27.39 -13.36 -2.66
CA GLN A 191 -27.72 -12.71 -1.39
C GLN A 191 -26.60 -12.84 -0.36
N THR A 192 -25.98 -14.02 -0.28
CA THR A 192 -24.78 -14.23 0.55
C THR A 192 -23.61 -13.37 0.11
N LEU A 193 -23.39 -13.25 -1.21
CA LEU A 193 -22.35 -12.41 -1.80
C LEU A 193 -22.54 -10.95 -1.40
N LEU A 194 -23.75 -10.40 -1.54
CA LEU A 194 -24.04 -9.02 -1.16
C LEU A 194 -23.74 -8.76 0.32
N LYS A 195 -24.19 -9.64 1.21
CA LYS A 195 -23.93 -9.52 2.65
C LYS A 195 -22.42 -9.53 2.97
N ASN A 196 -21.66 -10.39 2.29
CA ASN A 196 -20.22 -10.47 2.48
C ASN A 196 -19.49 -9.25 1.89
N ILE A 197 -19.97 -8.68 0.78
CA ILE A 197 -19.46 -7.41 0.25
C ILE A 197 -19.72 -6.27 1.23
N GLU A 198 -20.94 -6.16 1.77
CA GLU A 198 -21.30 -5.13 2.77
C GLU A 198 -20.42 -5.20 4.02
N THR A 199 -20.04 -6.42 4.43
CA THR A 199 -19.12 -6.64 5.56
C THR A 199 -17.67 -6.33 5.19
N PHE A 200 -17.24 -6.71 3.99
CA PHE A 200 -15.86 -6.61 3.53
C PHE A 200 -15.44 -5.18 3.16
N GLN A 201 -16.31 -4.40 2.53
CA GLN A 201 -15.97 -3.09 2.00
C GLN A 201 -15.40 -2.12 3.07
N PRO A 202 -16.05 -1.87 4.21
CA PRO A 202 -15.51 -0.93 5.20
C PRO A 202 -14.22 -1.42 5.86
N VAL A 203 -14.04 -2.74 6.04
CA VAL A 203 -12.80 -3.27 6.62
C VAL A 203 -11.64 -3.25 5.63
N ALA A 204 -11.90 -3.43 4.33
CA ALA A 204 -10.90 -3.26 3.28
C ALA A 204 -10.42 -1.82 3.15
N GLU A 205 -11.34 -0.85 3.28
CA GLU A 205 -11.01 0.57 3.32
C GLU A 205 -10.17 0.92 4.56
N SER A 206 -10.64 0.55 5.75
CA SER A 206 -9.89 0.76 7.00
C SER A 206 -8.50 0.11 6.98
N TYR A 207 -8.38 -1.08 6.38
CA TYR A 207 -7.10 -1.76 6.27
C TYR A 207 -6.12 -1.08 5.30
N ARG A 208 -6.61 -0.61 4.15
CA ARG A 208 -5.79 0.21 3.23
C ARG A 208 -5.25 1.45 3.96
N GLU A 209 -6.12 2.17 4.68
CA GLU A 209 -5.73 3.35 5.45
C GLU A 209 -4.72 3.03 6.55
N ALA A 210 -4.90 1.91 7.26
CA ALA A 210 -3.97 1.49 8.31
C ALA A 210 -2.58 1.15 7.76
N ILE A 211 -2.50 0.54 6.56
CA ILE A 211 -1.21 0.29 5.88
C ILE A 211 -0.54 1.63 5.53
N GLU A 212 -1.30 2.57 4.96
CA GLU A 212 -0.79 3.90 4.62
C GLU A 212 -0.26 4.64 5.85
N GLU A 213 -1.05 4.69 6.93
CA GLU A 213 -0.67 5.37 8.17
C GLU A 213 0.57 4.71 8.82
N SER A 214 0.65 3.38 8.78
CA SER A 214 1.82 2.67 9.30
C SER A 214 3.06 3.02 8.49
N ASN A 215 2.98 3.02 7.16
CA ASN A 215 4.09 3.46 6.31
C ASN A 215 4.49 4.92 6.58
N ASP A 216 3.52 5.82 6.77
CA ASP A 216 3.77 7.23 7.14
C ASP A 216 4.54 7.34 8.47
N ARG A 217 4.13 6.57 9.49
CA ARG A 217 4.81 6.53 10.79
C ARG A 217 6.26 6.04 10.65
N ARG A 218 6.51 5.02 9.81
CA ARG A 218 7.87 4.54 9.52
C ARG A 218 8.71 5.62 8.85
N GLN A 219 8.18 6.28 7.82
CA GLN A 219 8.89 7.36 7.11
C GLN A 219 9.29 8.49 8.06
N LEU A 220 8.42 8.86 9.00
CA LEU A 220 8.75 9.85 10.04
C LEU A 220 9.83 9.37 11.02
N ALA A 221 9.82 8.09 11.40
CA ALA A 221 10.87 7.51 12.24
C ALA A 221 12.22 7.48 11.49
N GLN A 222 12.22 7.07 10.23
CA GLN A 222 13.40 7.10 9.35
C GLN A 222 13.95 8.51 9.19
N LEU A 223 13.09 9.51 9.00
CA LEU A 223 13.51 10.91 8.93
C LEU A 223 14.25 11.36 10.18
N LYS A 224 13.73 11.04 11.38
CA LYS A 224 14.40 11.33 12.66
C LYS A 224 15.74 10.59 12.78
N ASN A 225 15.81 9.34 12.33
CA ASN A 225 17.04 8.56 12.35
C ASN A 225 18.11 9.14 11.41
N ILE A 226 17.72 9.61 10.22
CA ILE A 226 18.64 10.30 9.29
C ILE A 226 19.15 11.59 9.95
N GLU A 227 18.26 12.40 10.52
CA GLU A 227 18.65 13.65 11.19
C GLU A 227 19.67 13.39 12.31
N GLN A 228 19.48 12.34 13.12
CA GLN A 228 20.40 12.00 14.20
C GLN A 228 21.76 11.49 13.73
N ARG A 229 21.80 10.70 12.64
CA ARG A 229 23.04 10.08 12.14
C ARG A 229 23.84 11.00 11.23
N GLU A 230 23.16 11.74 10.38
CA GLU A 230 23.74 12.48 9.26
C GLU A 230 23.53 13.99 9.39
N GLY A 231 22.58 14.43 10.23
CA GLY A 231 22.10 15.80 10.25
C GLY A 231 21.13 16.08 9.10
N LYS A 232 20.91 17.36 8.81
CA LYS A 232 20.02 17.81 7.72
C LYS A 232 20.74 17.81 6.37
N THR A 233 21.08 16.62 5.90
CA THR A 233 21.67 16.37 4.58
C THR A 233 20.62 16.40 3.48
N PHE A 234 21.04 16.23 2.23
CA PHE A 234 20.10 16.03 1.12
C PHE A 234 19.16 14.84 1.38
N ASN A 235 19.66 13.72 1.92
CA ASN A 235 18.85 12.54 2.28
C ASN A 235 17.73 12.88 3.27
N TYR A 236 18.01 13.73 4.25
CA TYR A 236 16.98 14.22 5.17
C TYR A 236 15.93 15.05 4.43
N TYR A 237 16.36 16.03 3.62
CA TYR A 237 15.43 16.93 2.96
C TYR A 237 14.64 16.27 1.84
N SER A 238 15.22 15.31 1.11
CA SER A 238 14.49 14.56 0.07
C SER A 238 13.35 13.74 0.69
N LEU A 239 13.61 13.04 1.80
CA LEU A 239 12.56 12.32 2.52
C LEU A 239 11.52 13.29 3.14
N ALA A 240 11.95 14.42 3.71
CA ALA A 240 11.03 15.42 4.25
C ALA A 240 10.11 16.03 3.17
N VAL A 241 10.65 16.32 1.98
CA VAL A 241 9.91 16.77 0.80
C VAL A 241 8.87 15.71 0.42
N MET A 242 9.23 14.44 0.34
CA MET A 242 8.29 13.37 -0.01
C MET A 242 7.16 13.21 1.00
N ILE A 243 7.48 13.24 2.30
CA ILE A 243 6.47 13.16 3.37
C ILE A 243 5.49 14.34 3.26
N SER A 244 6.02 15.55 3.08
CA SER A 244 5.18 16.76 2.93
C SER A 244 4.33 16.71 1.67
N ALA A 245 4.93 16.32 0.54
CA ALA A 245 4.24 16.23 -0.74
C ALA A 245 3.11 15.21 -0.73
N LYS A 246 3.34 14.02 -0.13
CA LYS A 246 2.32 12.98 0.05
C LYS A 246 1.13 13.48 0.86
N GLN A 247 1.39 14.19 1.97
CA GLN A 247 0.33 14.77 2.82
C GLN A 247 -0.49 15.83 2.08
N ILE A 248 0.18 16.69 1.30
CA ILE A 248 -0.50 17.70 0.47
C ILE A 248 -1.37 16.99 -0.56
N ASN A 249 -0.82 16.05 -1.33
CA ASN A 249 -1.55 15.31 -2.36
C ASN A 249 -2.80 14.61 -1.80
N ARG A 250 -2.66 13.92 -0.66
CA ARG A 250 -3.77 13.26 0.06
C ARG A 250 -4.87 14.23 0.52
N THR A 251 -4.51 15.49 0.81
CA THR A 251 -5.48 16.49 1.25
C THR A 251 -6.20 17.12 0.07
N ILE A 252 -5.46 17.47 -0.99
CA ILE A 252 -6.03 18.10 -2.19
C ILE A 252 -6.82 17.12 -3.06
N SER A 253 -6.67 15.81 -2.86
CA SER A 253 -7.46 14.78 -3.54
C SER A 253 -8.89 14.65 -2.98
N GLN A 254 -9.20 15.32 -1.86
CA GLN A 254 -10.51 15.27 -1.21
C GLN A 254 -11.49 16.21 -1.90
N ASP A 255 -12.77 15.85 -1.92
CA ASP A 255 -13.85 16.70 -2.48
C ASP A 255 -13.90 18.11 -1.85
N LYS A 256 -13.51 18.20 -0.58
CA LYS A 256 -13.42 19.45 0.18
C LYS A 256 -12.19 19.42 1.06
N PHE A 257 -11.48 20.54 1.12
CA PHE A 257 -10.36 20.73 2.01
C PHE A 257 -10.27 22.20 2.45
N ASP A 258 -9.62 22.43 3.59
CA ASP A 258 -9.32 23.78 4.07
C ASP A 258 -8.16 24.36 3.26
N THR A 259 -8.48 25.33 2.39
CA THR A 259 -7.51 25.96 1.50
C THR A 259 -6.40 26.70 2.24
N ASP A 260 -6.69 27.31 3.39
CA ASP A 260 -5.70 28.07 4.16
C ASP A 260 -4.72 27.12 4.84
N THR A 261 -5.23 26.02 5.40
CA THR A 261 -4.41 24.97 5.99
C THR A 261 -3.51 24.31 4.95
N VAL A 262 -4.04 23.99 3.76
CA VAL A 262 -3.22 23.40 2.68
C VAL A 262 -2.21 24.41 2.12
N MET A 263 -2.58 25.68 1.94
CA MET A 263 -1.64 26.70 1.48
C MET A 263 -0.43 26.87 2.42
N LYS A 264 -0.63 26.75 3.74
CA LYS A 264 0.47 26.73 4.70
C LYS A 264 1.40 25.54 4.48
N LYS A 265 0.84 24.33 4.31
CA LYS A 265 1.63 23.12 3.98
C LYS A 265 2.41 23.27 2.68
N VAL A 266 1.81 23.87 1.65
CA VAL A 266 2.45 24.14 0.36
C VAL A 266 3.60 25.15 0.49
N ALA A 267 3.50 26.13 1.39
CA ALA A 267 4.59 27.06 1.70
C ALA A 267 5.71 26.38 2.50
N ASP A 268 5.36 25.47 3.43
CA ASP A 268 6.35 24.65 4.13
C ASP A 268 7.10 23.73 3.15
N LEU A 269 6.39 23.14 2.18
CA LEU A 269 7.01 22.37 1.10
C LEU A 269 7.95 23.22 0.26
N GLU A 270 7.57 24.45 -0.10
CA GLU A 270 8.43 25.40 -0.84
C GLU A 270 9.78 25.64 -0.12
N THR A 271 9.70 25.76 1.22
CA THR A 271 10.87 25.90 2.08
C THR A 271 11.71 24.63 2.09
N LEU A 272 11.09 23.46 2.22
CA LEU A 272 11.80 22.16 2.18
C LEU A 272 12.51 21.92 0.84
N VAL A 273 11.87 22.26 -0.28
CA VAL A 273 12.48 22.16 -1.62
C VAL A 273 13.69 23.08 -1.74
N SER A 274 13.59 24.31 -1.22
CA SER A 274 14.73 25.24 -1.19
C SER A 274 15.88 24.71 -0.34
N GLN A 275 15.59 24.11 0.82
CA GLN A 275 16.59 23.49 1.69
C GLN A 275 17.22 22.24 1.07
N ALA A 276 16.44 21.41 0.37
CA ALA A 276 16.95 20.28 -0.41
C ALA A 276 17.94 20.75 -1.47
N LYS A 277 17.59 21.83 -2.19
CA LYS A 277 18.46 22.44 -3.20
C LYS A 277 19.77 22.97 -2.63
N GLU A 278 19.74 23.62 -1.47
CA GLU A 278 20.95 24.08 -0.79
C GLU A 278 21.82 22.92 -0.29
N ALA A 279 21.19 21.80 0.09
CA ALA A 279 21.88 20.59 0.52
C ALA A 279 22.50 19.79 -0.63
N ASP A 280 21.96 19.89 -1.86
CA ASP A 280 22.53 19.29 -3.08
C ASP A 280 23.71 20.13 -3.62
N LYS A 281 24.85 20.06 -2.92
CA LYS A 281 26.07 20.79 -3.28
C LYS A 281 26.66 20.37 -4.64
N GLY A 282 26.26 19.22 -5.18
CA GLY A 282 26.76 18.67 -6.45
C GLY A 282 25.87 18.99 -7.66
N GLY A 283 24.63 19.43 -7.42
CA GLY A 283 23.62 19.61 -8.47
C GLY A 283 23.23 18.30 -9.18
N MET A 284 23.58 17.15 -8.59
CA MET A 284 23.36 15.84 -9.21
C MET A 284 21.90 15.42 -9.11
N GLU A 285 21.16 15.97 -8.14
CA GLU A 285 19.78 15.61 -7.82
C GLU A 285 18.79 16.62 -8.41
N PHE A 286 19.19 17.30 -9.48
CA PHE A 286 18.41 18.33 -10.16
C PHE A 286 17.03 17.86 -10.58
N SER A 287 16.89 16.61 -11.05
CA SER A 287 15.58 16.07 -11.47
C SER A 287 14.58 16.08 -10.32
N PHE A 288 14.97 15.50 -9.18
CA PHE A 288 14.15 15.46 -7.97
C PHE A 288 13.80 16.86 -7.47
N ILE A 289 14.77 17.77 -7.41
CA ILE A 289 14.53 19.15 -6.96
C ILE A 289 13.54 19.86 -7.90
N ASN A 290 13.68 19.64 -9.21
CA ASN A 290 12.80 20.23 -10.21
C ASN A 290 11.38 19.68 -10.11
N SER A 291 11.20 18.36 -10.10
CA SER A 291 9.87 17.74 -9.96
C SER A 291 9.19 18.07 -8.63
N ALA A 292 9.96 18.23 -7.55
CA ALA A 292 9.44 18.70 -6.26
C ALA A 292 8.91 20.14 -6.35
N GLY A 293 9.62 21.02 -7.05
CA GLY A 293 9.19 22.39 -7.33
C GLY A 293 7.95 22.45 -8.22
N GLU A 294 7.87 21.63 -9.26
CA GLU A 294 6.71 21.55 -10.16
C GLU A 294 5.46 21.06 -9.43
N PHE A 295 5.58 20.01 -8.59
CA PHE A 295 4.47 19.58 -7.76
C PHE A 295 4.03 20.66 -6.77
N GLN A 296 4.98 21.31 -6.08
CA GLN A 296 4.69 22.40 -5.16
C GLN A 296 3.91 23.52 -5.85
N LEU A 297 4.33 23.93 -7.04
CA LEU A 297 3.67 24.96 -7.83
C LEU A 297 2.28 24.52 -8.29
N ALA A 298 2.14 23.31 -8.83
CA ALA A 298 0.87 22.78 -9.30
C ALA A 298 -0.16 22.68 -8.15
N ALA A 299 0.25 22.16 -6.99
CA ALA A 299 -0.58 22.12 -5.79
C ALA A 299 -0.98 23.55 -5.35
N LYS A 300 -0.04 24.50 -5.34
CA LYS A 300 -0.29 25.91 -4.99
C LYS A 300 -1.33 26.56 -5.91
N LYS A 301 -1.30 26.24 -7.21
CA LYS A 301 -2.26 26.80 -8.17
C LYS A 301 -3.63 26.16 -8.04
N TYR A 302 -3.71 24.83 -7.91
CA TYR A 302 -4.98 24.14 -7.69
C TYR A 302 -5.69 24.61 -6.41
N VAL A 303 -4.96 24.72 -5.31
CA VAL A 303 -5.52 25.21 -4.03
C VAL A 303 -6.04 26.65 -4.16
N ARG A 304 -5.32 27.52 -4.89
CA ARG A 304 -5.79 28.88 -5.20
C ARG A 304 -7.08 28.87 -6.02
N ARG A 305 -7.18 28.02 -7.04
CA ARG A 305 -8.39 27.87 -7.84
C ARG A 305 -9.60 27.53 -6.97
N VAL A 306 -9.44 26.56 -6.06
CA VAL A 306 -10.48 26.13 -5.13
C VAL A 306 -10.86 27.27 -4.18
N ARG A 307 -9.87 27.94 -3.57
CA ARG A 307 -10.09 29.10 -2.68
C ARG A 307 -10.86 30.23 -3.36
N ASP A 308 -10.44 30.56 -4.59
CA ASP A 308 -10.97 31.69 -5.35
C ASP A 308 -12.25 31.33 -6.13
N ASN A 309 -12.72 30.08 -6.02
CA ASN A 309 -13.89 29.54 -6.73
C ASN A 309 -13.85 29.78 -8.25
N VAL A 310 -12.66 29.67 -8.85
CA VAL A 310 -12.49 29.91 -10.29
C VAL A 310 -13.08 28.74 -11.06
N PRO A 311 -14.13 28.96 -11.88
CA PRO A 311 -14.79 27.88 -12.61
C PRO A 311 -13.90 27.31 -13.71
N TYR A 312 -14.13 26.05 -14.06
CA TYR A 312 -13.61 25.42 -15.26
C TYR A 312 -14.41 25.88 -16.50
N SER A 313 -13.72 26.04 -17.64
CA SER A 313 -14.39 26.20 -18.92
C SER A 313 -15.14 24.92 -19.31
N ASP A 314 -16.04 24.97 -20.28
CA ASP A 314 -16.76 23.76 -20.71
C ASP A 314 -15.81 22.73 -21.35
N SER A 315 -14.79 23.18 -22.11
CA SER A 315 -13.74 22.30 -22.62
C SER A 315 -12.92 21.65 -21.51
N ASP A 316 -12.61 22.38 -20.44
CA ASP A 316 -11.89 21.80 -19.29
C ASP A 316 -12.73 20.73 -18.59
N LYS A 317 -14.05 20.95 -18.44
CA LYS A 317 -14.95 19.98 -17.84
C LYS A 317 -14.99 18.69 -18.65
N ASP A 318 -14.96 18.78 -19.98
CA ASP A 318 -14.92 17.61 -20.86
C ASP A 318 -13.60 16.85 -20.70
N LEU A 319 -12.45 17.54 -20.66
CA LEU A 319 -11.15 16.93 -20.42
C LEU A 319 -11.03 16.27 -19.04
N LEU A 320 -11.59 16.89 -17.99
CA LEU A 320 -11.60 16.35 -16.63
C LEU A 320 -12.40 15.05 -16.49
N GLN A 321 -13.33 14.77 -17.41
CA GLN A 321 -14.08 13.51 -17.42
C GLN A 321 -13.28 12.35 -18.01
N ASP A 322 -12.20 12.62 -18.74
CA ASP A 322 -11.34 11.61 -19.34
C ASP A 322 -10.08 11.38 -18.47
N PRO A 323 -9.93 10.18 -17.87
CA PRO A 323 -8.75 9.84 -17.08
C PRO A 323 -7.41 9.97 -17.83
N ALA A 324 -7.42 9.90 -19.17
CA ALA A 324 -6.20 9.97 -19.97
C ALA A 324 -5.72 11.41 -20.25
N SER A 325 -6.62 12.39 -20.17
CA SER A 325 -6.33 13.78 -20.56
C SER A 325 -6.62 14.83 -19.50
N GLY A 326 -7.27 14.46 -18.38
CA GLY A 326 -7.58 15.40 -17.29
C GLY A 326 -6.38 16.16 -16.73
N TRP A 327 -5.17 15.57 -16.77
CA TRP A 327 -3.92 16.22 -16.32
C TRP A 327 -3.53 17.46 -17.14
N MET A 328 -4.05 17.60 -18.36
CA MET A 328 -3.80 18.75 -19.25
C MET A 328 -4.56 20.00 -18.81
N VAL A 329 -5.57 19.85 -17.96
CA VAL A 329 -6.34 21.00 -17.46
C VAL A 329 -5.50 21.72 -16.42
N GLU A 330 -5.09 22.95 -16.74
CA GLU A 330 -4.31 23.80 -15.84
C GLU A 330 -5.01 23.94 -14.49
N ASP A 331 -4.23 24.12 -13.42
CA ASP A 331 -4.71 24.41 -12.07
C ASP A 331 -5.79 23.44 -11.58
N SER A 332 -5.66 22.16 -11.94
CA SER A 332 -6.57 21.09 -11.57
C SER A 332 -5.90 20.05 -10.67
N TYR A 333 -6.70 19.26 -9.96
CA TYR A 333 -6.16 18.14 -9.19
C TYR A 333 -5.43 17.11 -10.09
N PRO A 334 -5.98 16.68 -11.24
CA PRO A 334 -5.25 15.79 -12.14
C PRO A 334 -3.87 16.33 -12.59
N ALA A 335 -3.75 17.63 -12.84
CA ALA A 335 -2.46 18.24 -13.16
C ALA A 335 -1.48 18.17 -11.97
N ALA A 336 -1.94 18.48 -10.76
CA ALA A 336 -1.13 18.36 -9.54
C ALA A 336 -0.74 16.90 -9.26
N LEU A 337 -1.66 15.95 -9.44
CA LEU A 337 -1.39 14.52 -9.29
C LEU A 337 -0.35 14.03 -10.30
N ASN A 338 -0.40 14.52 -11.54
CA ASN A 338 0.61 14.18 -12.54
C ASN A 338 2.01 14.62 -12.07
N GLN A 339 2.16 15.86 -11.60
CA GLN A 339 3.44 16.34 -11.07
C GLN A 339 3.88 15.59 -9.80
N TYR A 340 2.93 15.19 -8.94
CA TYR A 340 3.24 14.34 -7.79
C TYR A 340 3.81 12.97 -8.21
N ASN A 341 3.26 12.37 -9.26
CA ASN A 341 3.74 11.08 -9.76
C ASN A 341 5.14 11.19 -10.37
N GLU A 342 5.44 12.29 -11.08
CA GLU A 342 6.81 12.58 -11.56
C GLU A 342 7.79 12.73 -10.38
N LEU A 343 7.40 13.47 -9.33
CA LEU A 343 8.19 13.59 -8.10
C LEU A 343 8.46 12.22 -7.45
N VAL A 344 7.44 11.36 -7.34
CA VAL A 344 7.61 9.99 -6.81
C VAL A 344 8.57 9.18 -7.68
N SER A 345 8.46 9.28 -9.00
CA SER A 345 9.35 8.61 -9.95
C SER A 345 10.81 9.04 -9.73
N ASP A 346 11.06 10.35 -9.70
CA ASP A 346 12.40 10.91 -9.50
C ASP A 346 12.98 10.55 -8.12
N TYR A 347 12.17 10.59 -7.07
CA TYR A 347 12.60 10.17 -5.74
C TYR A 347 13.07 8.71 -5.72
N ASN A 348 12.34 7.81 -6.40
CA ASN A 348 12.71 6.41 -6.50
C ASN A 348 13.98 6.17 -7.33
N ASN A 349 14.43 7.17 -8.10
CA ASN A 349 15.65 7.12 -8.90
C ASN A 349 16.87 7.76 -8.20
N LEU A 350 16.70 8.35 -7.01
CA LEU A 350 17.81 8.82 -6.18
C LEU A 350 18.71 7.62 -5.80
N ARG A 351 20.04 7.79 -5.90
CA ARG A 351 21.02 6.69 -5.81
C ARG A 351 21.64 6.47 -4.44
#